data_AF-A0A3M1DSP4-F1
#
_entry.id   AF-A0A3M1DSP4-F1
#
_cell.length_a   1.000
_cell.length_b   1.000
_cell.length_c   1.000
_cell.angle_alpha   90.00
_cell.angle_beta   90.00
_cell.angle_gamma   90.00
#
_symmetry.space_group_name_H-M   'P 1'
#
loop_
_entity.id
_entity.type
_entity.pdbx_description
1 polymer ?
#
loop_
_entity_poly.entity_id
_entity_poly.type
_entity_poly.pdbx_seq_one_letter_code
_entity_poly.pdbx_strand_id
1 'polypeptide(L)' 'YLGGVPTTKPAPITVGNNWREMLELDVKAEEEAIAMYREIIAMARQEGDIVTAKLFEDILMDEEEHHNEFRTLLE' A
#
# COMPACT_ATOMS: atom_id res chain seq x y z
N TYR A 1 2.10 -22.82 6.33
CA TYR A 1 1.78 -22.05 5.11
C TYR A 1 2.64 -20.80 5.12
N LEU A 2 3.42 -20.56 4.06
CA LEU A 2 4.54 -19.59 3.89
C LEU A 2 5.72 -19.61 4.90
N GLY A 3 5.54 -20.05 6.15
CA GLY A 3 6.65 -20.35 7.08
C GLY A 3 7.31 -19.16 7.78
N GLY A 4 6.93 -17.92 7.43
CA GLY A 4 7.36 -16.71 8.12
C GLY A 4 6.54 -16.37 9.37
N VAL A 5 7.07 -15.44 10.17
CA VAL A 5 6.35 -14.83 11.31
C VAL A 5 6.13 -13.35 10.99
N PRO A 6 4.88 -12.88 10.84
CA PRO A 6 4.61 -11.47 10.56
C PRO A 6 5.01 -10.60 11.75
N THR A 7 5.37 -9.34 11.47
CA THR A 7 5.59 -8.34 12.51
C THR A 7 4.26 -7.86 13.09
N THR A 8 4.24 -7.54 14.38
CA THR A 8 3.14 -6.81 15.04
C THR A 8 3.51 -5.36 15.36
N LYS A 9 4.70 -4.91 14.93
CA LYS A 9 5.17 -3.54 15.14
C LYS A 9 4.78 -2.68 13.95
N PRO A 10 4.01 -1.60 14.15
CA PRO A 10 3.67 -0.69 13.06
C PRO A 10 4.91 0.12 12.63
N ALA A 11 4.85 0.65 11.41
CA ALA A 11 5.79 1.67 10.96
C ALA A 11 5.66 2.94 11.83
N PRO A 12 6.69 3.79 11.88
CA PRO A 12 6.60 5.09 12.56
C PRO A 12 5.44 5.92 12.01
N ILE A 13 4.58 6.41 12.90
CA ILE A 13 3.43 7.24 12.53
C ILE A 13 3.88 8.70 12.50
N THR A 14 3.58 9.39 11.39
CA THR A 14 3.75 10.83 11.25
C THR A 14 2.36 11.48 11.18
N VAL A 15 2.14 12.53 11.96
CA VAL A 15 0.85 13.23 12.02
C VAL A 15 1.04 14.65 11.48
N GLY A 16 0.28 15.02 10.45
CA GLY A 16 0.25 16.38 9.91
C GLY A 16 -0.43 17.37 10.85
N ASN A 17 -0.05 18.65 10.78
CA ASN A 17 -0.56 19.70 11.66
C ASN A 17 -1.92 20.26 11.22
N ASN A 18 -2.31 20.00 9.97
CA ASN A 18 -3.57 20.45 9.38
C ASN A 18 -4.06 19.43 8.35
N TRP A 19 -5.32 19.59 7.90
CA TRP A 19 -5.95 18.65 6.97
C TRP A 19 -5.20 18.50 5.64
N ARG A 20 -4.53 19.56 5.16
CA ARG A 20 -3.77 19.52 3.90
C ARG A 20 -2.49 18.71 4.06
N GLU A 21 -1.74 18.93 5.14
CA GLU A 21 -0.56 18.12 5.48
C GLU A 21 -0.93 16.64 5.69
N MET A 22 -2.09 16.36 6.28
CA MET A 22 -2.59 14.98 6.43
C MET A 22 -2.82 14.33 5.06
N LEU A 23 -3.55 15.00 4.15
CA LEU A 23 -3.78 14.47 2.80
C LEU A 23 -2.48 14.32 1.99
N GLU A 24 -1.51 15.22 2.14
CA GLU A 24 -0.19 15.09 1.50
C GLU A 24 0.58 13.87 2.03
N LEU A 25 0.48 13.58 3.33
CA LEU A 25 1.03 12.37 3.92
C LEU A 25 0.31 11.11 3.44
N ASP A 26 -1.02 11.15 3.32
CA ASP A 26 -1.83 10.03 2.85
C ASP A 26 -1.51 9.71 1.38
N VAL A 27 -1.46 10.71 0.48
CA VAL A 27 -1.02 10.51 -0.91
C VAL A 27 0.35 9.84 -0.99
N LYS A 28 1.31 10.31 -0.18
CA LYS A 28 2.65 9.72 -0.15
C LYS A 28 2.63 8.28 0.36
N ALA A 29 1.81 7.99 1.38
CA ALA A 29 1.66 6.63 1.90
C ALA A 29 1.10 5.69 0.84
N GLU A 30 0.12 6.13 0.05
CA GLU A 30 -0.43 5.32 -1.05
C GLU A 30 0.59 5.11 -2.18
N GLU A 31 1.39 6.12 -2.54
CA GLU A 31 2.49 5.96 -3.52
C GLU A 31 3.51 4.90 -3.06
N GLU A 32 3.87 4.89 -1.77
CA GLU A 32 4.77 3.90 -1.18
C GLU A 32 4.14 2.50 -1.15
N ALA A 33 2.86 2.39 -0.79
CA ALA A 33 2.11 1.14 -0.76
C ALA A 33 1.95 0.52 -2.16
N ILE A 34 1.55 1.32 -3.16
CA ILE A 34 1.42 0.90 -4.57
C ILE A 34 2.76 0.34 -5.08
N ALA A 35 3.87 1.03 -4.82
CA ALA A 35 5.19 0.55 -5.21
C ALA A 35 5.51 -0.81 -4.56
N MET A 36 5.27 -0.92 -3.25
CA MET A 36 5.51 -2.14 -2.48
C MET A 36 4.68 -3.32 -2.98
N TYR A 37 3.38 -3.14 -3.19
CA TYR A 37 2.51 -4.23 -3.64
C TYR A 37 2.84 -4.70 -5.06
N ARG A 38 3.27 -3.80 -5.95
CA ARG A 38 3.77 -4.20 -7.28
C ARG A 38 5.00 -5.09 -7.20
N GLU A 39 5.94 -4.81 -6.30
CA GLU A 39 7.10 -5.67 -6.06
C GLU A 39 6.70 -7.04 -5.49
N ILE A 40 5.77 -7.06 -4.53
CA ILE A 40 5.28 -8.29 -3.92
C ILE A 40 4.54 -9.17 -4.94
N ILE A 41 3.68 -8.59 -5.78
CA ILE A 41 2.97 -9.31 -6.85
C ILE A 41 3.98 -9.92 -7.82
N ALA A 42 5.01 -9.17 -8.22
CA ALA A 42 6.05 -9.68 -9.12
C ALA A 42 6.80 -10.88 -8.51
N MET A 43 7.14 -10.80 -7.22
CA MET A 43 7.78 -11.88 -6.48
C MET A 43 6.87 -13.11 -6.36
N ALA A 44 5.62 -12.94 -5.95
CA ALA A 44 4.66 -14.04 -5.82
C ALA A 44 4.43 -14.76 -7.15
N ARG A 45 4.33 -14.01 -8.26
CA ARG A 45 4.24 -14.59 -9.61
C ARG A 45 5.51 -15.35 -10.01
N GLN A 46 6.69 -14.84 -9.67
CA GLN A 46 7.97 -15.51 -9.93
C GLN A 46 8.09 -16.84 -9.16
N GLU A 47 7.54 -16.90 -7.95
CA GLU A 47 7.51 -18.11 -7.10
C GLU A 47 6.36 -19.08 -7.44
N GLY A 48 5.45 -18.69 -8.33
CA GLY A 48 4.27 -19.48 -8.69
C GLY A 48 3.18 -19.47 -7.60
N ASP A 49 3.23 -18.53 -6.65
CA ASP A 49 2.22 -18.35 -5.62
C ASP A 49 1.06 -17.49 -6.13
N ILE A 50 0.15 -18.16 -6.85
CA ILE A 50 -0.98 -17.51 -7.53
C ILE A 50 -1.98 -16.88 -6.54
N VAL A 51 -2.19 -17.49 -5.39
CA VAL A 51 -3.18 -17.01 -4.41
C VAL A 51 -2.65 -15.76 -3.71
N THR A 52 -1.37 -15.75 -3.34
CA THR A 52 -0.74 -14.55 -2.77
C THR A 52 -0.67 -13.42 -3.79
N ALA A 53 -0.33 -13.71 -5.06
CA ALA A 53 -0.34 -12.69 -6.11
C ALA A 53 -1.74 -12.05 -6.28
N LYS A 54 -2.80 -12.87 -6.32
CA LYS A 54 -4.17 -12.36 -6.44
C LYS A 54 -4.60 -11.52 -5.23
N LEU A 55 -4.24 -11.95 -4.02
CA LEU A 55 -4.51 -11.17 -2.80
C LEU A 55 -3.91 -9.76 -2.89
N PHE A 56 -2.64 -9.65 -3.30
CA PHE A 56 -1.99 -8.36 -3.41
C PHE A 56 -2.45 -7.54 -4.62
N GLU A 57 -2.94 -8.15 -5.69
CA GLU A 57 -3.62 -7.45 -6.79
C GLU A 57 -4.90 -6.77 -6.32
N ASP A 58 -5.70 -7.43 -5.47
CA ASP A 58 -6.92 -6.85 -4.92
C ASP A 58 -6.59 -5.68 -4.00
N ILE A 59 -5.56 -5.81 -3.14
CA ILE A 59 -5.10 -4.70 -2.29
C ILE A 59 -4.54 -3.54 -3.13
N LEU A 60 -3.76 -3.83 -4.17
CA LEU A 60 -3.22 -2.80 -5.07
C LEU A 60 -4.33 -1.97 -5.74
N MET A 61 -5.43 -2.61 -6.11
CA MET A 61 -6.59 -1.92 -6.69
C MET A 61 -7.19 -0.93 -5.69
N ASP A 62 -7.34 -1.32 -4.43
CA ASP A 62 -7.86 -0.45 -3.37
C ASP A 62 -6.92 0.76 -3.14
N GLU A 63 -5.59 0.55 -3.08
CA GLU A 63 -4.66 1.67 -2.88
C GLU A 63 -4.59 2.63 -4.09
N GLU A 64 -4.77 2.13 -5.32
CA GLU A 64 -4.87 2.99 -6.51
C GLU A 64 -6.15 3.85 -6.47
N GLU A 65 -7.26 3.33 -5.90
CA GLU A 65 -8.48 4.10 -5.66
C GLU A 65 -8.27 5.15 -4.55
N HIS A 66 -7.73 4.75 -3.39
CA HIS A 66 -7.40 5.66 -2.29
C HIS A 66 -6.49 6.82 -2.75
N HIS A 67 -5.43 6.50 -3.50
CA HIS A 67 -4.52 7.51 -4.05
C HIS A 67 -5.26 8.52 -4.94
N ASN A 68 -6.17 8.06 -5.80
CA ASN A 68 -6.97 8.93 -6.64
C ASN A 68 -7.92 9.82 -5.83
N GLU A 69 -8.55 9.27 -4.79
CA GLU A 69 -9.42 10.02 -3.88
C GLU A 69 -8.65 11.14 -3.15
N PHE A 70 -7.52 10.83 -2.52
CA PHE A 70 -6.73 11.82 -1.79
C PHE A 70 -6.14 12.90 -2.69
N ARG A 71 -5.72 12.55 -3.90
CA ARG A 71 -5.29 13.54 -4.90
C ARG A 71 -6.42 14.47 -5.31
N THR A 72 -7.61 13.93 -5.55
CA THR A 72 -8.80 14.72 -5.89
C THR A 72 -9.16 15.70 -4.78
N LEU A 73 -8.97 15.31 -3.51
CA LEU A 73 -9.25 16.18 -2.35
C LEU A 73 -8.19 17.28 -2.14
N LEU A 74 -6.99 17.14 -2.70
CA LEU A 74 -5.91 18.13 -2.61
C LEU A 74 -5.96 19.23 -3.68
N GLU A 75 -6.67 18.99 -4.77
CA GLU A 75 -6.92 19.95 -5.87
C GLU A 75 -7.85 21.09 -5.44
#